data_AF-A0AAV5T3C0-F1
#
_entry.id   AF-A0AAV5T3C0-F1
#
_cell.length_a   1.000
_cell.length_b   1.000
_cell.length_c   1.000
_cell.angle_alpha   90.00
_cell.angle_beta   90.00
_cell.angle_gamma   90.00
#
_symmetry.space_group_name_H-M   'P 1'
#
loop_
_entity.id
_entity.type
_entity.pdbx_description
1 polymer ?
#
loop_
_entity_poly.entity_id
_entity_poly.type
_entity_poly.pdbx_seq_one_letter_code
_entity_poly.pdbx_strand_id
1 'polypeptide(L)'
;IDACRACTVFYRRTRRLGRTFHCNNTIGNCVKRGRVLACRRCRFDLMDGILKRANLEVIPSSIDTIKPEPKTDSHNTESPIPASVSSHEMQSNICIDPLRCFSSGPTISSTSMLDRIQCGYNVMIRIRKTAELCIRPLSNFFHSIVEDDNTIFIAGTHG
;
A
#
# COMPACT_ATOMS: atom_id res chain seq x y z
N ILE A 1 -3.38 6.75 2.77
CA ILE A 1 -4.15 5.57 3.27
C ILE A 1 -3.20 4.70 4.07
N ASP A 2 -3.39 4.64 5.39
CA ASP A 2 -2.61 3.77 6.26
C ASP A 2 -3.23 2.38 6.28
N ALA A 3 -2.62 1.47 5.52
CA ALA A 3 -2.99 0.06 5.47
C ALA A 3 -1.77 -0.81 5.72
N CYS A 4 -1.94 -1.93 6.43
CA CYS A 4 -0.84 -2.86 6.65
C CYS A 4 -0.34 -3.48 5.33
N ARG A 5 0.94 -3.89 5.31
CA ARG A 5 1.61 -4.47 4.13
C ARG A 5 0.80 -5.60 3.48
N ALA A 6 0.21 -6.49 4.30
CA ALA A 6 -0.58 -7.61 3.83
C ALA A 6 -1.85 -7.17 3.06
N CYS A 7 -2.56 -6.15 3.54
CA CYS A 7 -3.73 -5.63 2.84
C CYS A 7 -3.37 -4.96 1.51
N THR A 8 -2.28 -4.20 1.48
CA THR A 8 -1.81 -3.53 0.26
C THR A 8 -1.43 -4.54 -0.82
N VAL A 9 -0.70 -5.59 -0.46
CA VAL A 9 -0.33 -6.68 -1.40
C VAL A 9 -1.57 -7.42 -1.90
N PHE A 10 -2.49 -7.78 -0.98
CA PHE A 10 -3.76 -8.43 -1.34
C PHE A 10 -4.55 -7.60 -2.36
N TYR A 11 -4.79 -6.32 -2.08
CA TYR A 11 -5.56 -5.44 -2.97
C TYR A 11 -4.92 -5.32 -4.36
N ARG A 12 -3.60 -5.07 -4.43
CA ARG A 12 -2.86 -4.96 -5.70
C ARG A 12 -2.96 -6.24 -6.54
N ARG A 13 -2.81 -7.41 -5.92
CA ARG A 13 -2.90 -8.70 -6.62
C ARG A 13 -4.31 -8.95 -7.14
N THR A 14 -5.33 -8.76 -6.30
CA THR A 14 -6.73 -8.96 -6.70
C THR A 14 -7.11 -8.05 -7.86
N ARG A 15 -6.78 -6.75 -7.78
CA ARG A 15 -7.12 -5.80 -8.84
C ARG A 15 -6.47 -6.14 -10.18
N ARG A 16 -5.20 -6.58 -10.18
CA ARG A 16 -4.50 -7.02 -11.40
C ARG A 16 -5.10 -8.29 -12.00
N LEU A 17 -5.51 -9.22 -11.15
CA LEU A 17 -6.09 -10.50 -11.59
C LEU A 17 -7.55 -10.39 -12.03
N GLY A 18 -8.25 -9.29 -11.70
CA GLY A 18 -9.67 -9.10 -12.02
C GLY A 18 -10.59 -10.15 -11.38
N ARG A 19 -10.13 -10.87 -10.35
CA ARG A 19 -10.91 -11.95 -9.73
C ARG A 19 -12.05 -11.38 -8.91
N THR A 20 -13.24 -11.94 -9.11
CA THR A 20 -14.40 -11.70 -8.25
C THR A 20 -14.37 -12.67 -7.07
N PHE A 21 -14.77 -12.18 -5.90
CA PHE A 21 -14.93 -13.01 -4.71
C PHE A 21 -16.41 -13.18 -4.40
N HIS A 22 -16.76 -14.31 -3.78
CA HIS A 22 -18.07 -14.47 -3.17
C HIS A 22 -17.97 -14.24 -1.65
N CYS A 23 -19.02 -13.66 -1.08
CA CYS A 23 -19.15 -13.47 0.36
C CYS A 23 -20.17 -14.48 0.87
N ASN A 24 -19.76 -15.36 1.79
CA ASN A 24 -20.66 -16.39 2.33
C ASN A 24 -21.75 -15.79 3.24
N ASN A 25 -21.53 -14.58 3.76
CA ASN A 25 -22.56 -13.84 4.48
C ASN A 25 -23.36 -13.03 3.46
N THR A 26 -24.64 -13.33 3.33
CA THR A 26 -25.58 -12.80 2.32
C THR A 26 -25.68 -11.27 2.28
N ILE A 27 -25.21 -10.51 3.29
CA ILE A 27 -25.47 -9.07 3.39
C ILE A 27 -24.26 -8.27 3.93
N GLY A 28 -23.04 -8.49 3.44
CA GLY A 28 -21.89 -7.63 3.80
C GLY A 28 -21.61 -7.48 5.32
N ASN A 29 -22.24 -8.31 6.15
CA ASN A 29 -22.29 -8.19 7.60
C ASN A 29 -20.93 -8.50 8.25
N CYS A 30 -19.96 -8.96 7.45
CA CYS A 30 -18.57 -9.09 7.84
C CYS A 30 -18.01 -7.75 8.35
N VAL A 31 -18.45 -6.63 7.77
CA VAL A 31 -18.02 -5.29 8.22
C VAL A 31 -18.57 -4.95 9.58
N LYS A 32 -19.89 -5.09 9.77
CA LYS A 32 -20.57 -4.78 11.04
C LYS A 32 -20.11 -5.66 12.20
N ARG A 33 -19.72 -6.92 11.91
CA ARG A 33 -19.24 -7.89 12.92
C ARG A 33 -17.74 -7.82 13.20
N GLY A 34 -17.00 -6.87 12.60
CA GLY A 34 -15.55 -6.78 12.75
C GLY A 34 -14.75 -7.91 12.07
N ARG A 35 -15.41 -8.80 11.32
CA ARG A 35 -14.79 -9.93 10.61
C ARG A 35 -14.43 -9.60 9.16
N VAL A 36 -14.11 -8.33 8.87
CA VAL A 36 -13.78 -7.87 7.51
C VAL A 36 -12.59 -8.64 6.93
N LEU A 37 -11.57 -8.86 7.75
CA LEU A 37 -10.31 -9.44 7.30
C LEU A 37 -10.44 -10.91 6.89
N ALA A 38 -11.44 -11.62 7.42
CA ALA A 38 -11.71 -13.02 7.08
C ALA A 38 -12.42 -13.18 5.72
N CYS A 39 -13.26 -12.21 5.33
CA CYS A 39 -13.97 -12.26 4.05
C CYS A 39 -13.18 -11.54 2.95
N ARG A 40 -12.66 -12.29 1.98
CA ARG A 40 -11.89 -11.73 0.85
C ARG A 40 -12.66 -10.66 0.07
N ARG A 41 -13.97 -10.87 -0.15
CA ARG A 41 -14.84 -9.89 -0.81
C ARG A 41 -14.93 -8.60 0.00
N CYS A 42 -15.39 -8.67 1.25
CA CYS A 42 -15.57 -7.47 2.07
C CYS A 42 -14.24 -6.73 2.32
N ARG A 43 -13.12 -7.45 2.45
CA ARG A 43 -11.79 -6.85 2.54
C ARG A 43 -11.41 -6.08 1.28
N PHE A 44 -11.72 -6.63 0.10
CA PHE A 44 -11.48 -5.96 -1.17
C PHE A 44 -12.37 -4.72 -1.33
N ASP A 45 -13.69 -4.87 -1.11
CA ASP A 45 -14.67 -3.80 -1.25
C ASP A 45 -14.36 -2.61 -0.31
N LEU A 46 -13.93 -2.89 0.93
CA LEU A 46 -13.51 -1.86 1.88
C LEU A 46 -12.32 -1.07 1.34
N MET A 47 -11.26 -1.76 0.88
CA MET A 47 -10.06 -1.10 0.35
C MET A 47 -10.36 -0.32 -0.92
N ASP A 48 -11.19 -0.88 -1.81
CA ASP A 48 -11.61 -0.22 -3.04
C ASP A 48 -12.41 1.05 -2.74
N GLY A 49 -13.32 1.00 -1.77
CA GLY A 49 -14.09 2.16 -1.31
C GLY A 49 -13.21 3.26 -0.70
N ILE A 50 -12.20 2.90 0.11
CA ILE A 50 -11.26 3.87 0.67
C ILE A 50 -10.45 4.54 -0.44
N LEU A 51 -9.94 3.77 -1.41
CA LEU A 51 -9.15 4.30 -2.53
C LEU A 51 -9.98 5.18 -3.46
N LYS A 52 -11.22 4.79 -3.76
CA LYS A 52 -12.14 5.62 -4.55
C LYS A 52 -12.40 6.97 -3.88
N ARG A 53 -12.68 6.99 -2.58
CA ARG A 53 -12.87 8.25 -1.84
C ARG A 53 -11.61 9.10 -1.85
N ALA A 54 -10.44 8.50 -1.61
CA ALA A 54 -9.17 9.24 -1.63
C ALA A 54 -8.83 9.82 -3.02
N ASN A 55 -9.24 9.17 -4.10
CA ASN A 55 -9.06 9.71 -5.46
C ASN A 55 -10.07 10.81 -5.80
N LEU A 56 -11.25 10.83 -5.18
CA LEU A 56 -12.27 11.87 -5.40
C LEU A 56 -11.94 13.19 -4.70
N GLU A 57 -11.12 13.17 -3.65
CA GLU A 57 -10.60 14.39 -3.02
C GLU A 57 -9.48 15.07 -3.84
N VAL A 58 -9.05 14.44 -4.94
CA VAL A 58 -8.19 15.05 -5.96
C VAL A 58 -9.06 15.59 -7.10
N ILE A 59 -10.09 16.37 -6.77
CA ILE A 59 -10.66 17.33 -7.71
C ILE A 59 -9.81 18.61 -7.56
N PRO A 60 -9.17 19.09 -8.64
CA PRO A 60 -8.34 20.28 -8.57
C PRO A 60 -9.20 21.47 -8.14
N SER A 61 -8.86 22.09 -7.01
CA SER A 61 -9.42 23.37 -6.64
C SER A 61 -9.04 24.37 -7.73
N SER A 62 -10.05 24.76 -8.52
CA SER A 62 -10.19 26.08 -9.15
C SER A 62 -8.90 26.67 -9.75
N ILE A 63 -8.58 26.27 -10.97
CA ILE A 63 -8.03 27.22 -11.94
C ILE A 63 -9.16 27.50 -12.91
N ASP A 64 -9.69 28.72 -12.82
CA ASP A 64 -10.54 29.33 -13.84
C ASP A 64 -9.93 29.14 -15.22
N THR A 65 -10.78 29.04 -16.26
CA THR A 65 -10.59 29.67 -17.60
C THR A 65 -11.21 28.83 -18.75
N ILE A 66 -12.22 29.45 -19.38
CA ILE A 66 -12.61 29.41 -20.81
C ILE A 66 -13.46 28.23 -21.36
N LYS A 67 -14.75 28.55 -21.53
CA LYS A 67 -15.63 28.45 -22.72
C LYS A 67 -15.40 27.29 -23.73
N PRO A 68 -16.42 26.45 -24.01
CA PRO A 68 -16.34 25.35 -24.98
C PRO A 68 -16.90 25.69 -26.37
N GLU A 69 -16.29 25.09 -27.41
CA GLU A 69 -16.84 24.47 -28.65
C GLU A 69 -15.88 24.58 -29.87
N PRO A 70 -16.01 23.78 -30.97
CA PRO A 70 -16.41 22.37 -31.11
C PRO A 70 -15.59 21.52 -32.14
N LYS A 71 -15.68 20.18 -31.99
CA LYS A 71 -15.65 19.02 -32.94
C LYS A 71 -14.79 19.02 -34.22
N THR A 72 -13.97 17.96 -34.42
CA THR A 72 -14.00 17.08 -35.63
C THR A 72 -13.23 15.75 -35.43
N ASP A 73 -13.53 14.78 -36.28
CA ASP A 73 -13.52 13.31 -36.09
C ASP A 73 -12.21 12.51 -36.35
N SER A 74 -12.26 11.25 -35.87
CA SER A 74 -11.79 9.97 -36.47
C SER A 74 -10.35 9.79 -37.00
N HIS A 75 -9.62 8.80 -36.45
CA HIS A 75 -9.43 7.49 -37.11
C HIS A 75 -8.67 6.45 -36.23
N ASN A 76 -9.10 5.19 -36.33
CA ASN A 76 -8.46 3.97 -35.81
C ASN A 76 -7.19 3.60 -36.59
N THR A 77 -6.20 2.94 -35.98
CA THR A 77 -5.41 1.84 -36.59
C THR A 77 -4.74 0.95 -35.52
N GLU A 78 -4.85 -0.37 -35.71
CA GLU A 78 -4.32 -1.51 -34.94
C GLU A 78 -2.79 -1.74 -35.02
N SER A 79 -2.21 -2.25 -33.91
CA SER A 79 -1.17 -3.32 -33.70
C SER A 79 0.09 -3.45 -34.59
N PRO A 80 1.15 -4.27 -34.26
CA PRO A 80 1.31 -5.29 -33.20
C PRO A 80 2.68 -5.32 -32.43
N ILE A 81 2.71 -6.24 -31.46
CA ILE A 81 3.77 -6.68 -30.51
C ILE A 81 4.99 -7.32 -31.23
N PRO A 82 6.21 -7.29 -30.62
CA PRO A 82 6.84 -8.59 -30.34
C PRO A 82 7.46 -8.70 -28.93
N ALA A 83 7.45 -9.95 -28.46
CA ALA A 83 7.97 -10.42 -27.18
C ALA A 83 9.51 -10.34 -27.11
N SER A 84 10.04 -10.14 -25.90
CA SER A 84 11.36 -10.67 -25.54
C SER A 84 11.46 -10.98 -24.05
N VAL A 85 12.22 -12.04 -23.81
CA VAL A 85 12.40 -12.84 -22.62
C VAL A 85 13.51 -12.25 -21.76
N SER A 86 13.41 -12.25 -20.43
CA SER A 86 14.59 -12.45 -19.57
C SER A 86 14.20 -12.77 -18.12
N SER A 87 14.68 -13.93 -17.67
CA SER A 87 14.80 -14.34 -16.27
C SER A 87 16.01 -13.63 -15.66
N HIS A 88 15.95 -13.13 -14.42
CA HIS A 88 17.11 -13.15 -13.49
C HIS A 88 16.69 -12.80 -12.05
N GLU A 89 16.90 -13.79 -11.18
CA GLU A 89 17.42 -13.78 -9.81
C GLU A 89 16.73 -13.03 -8.65
N MET A 90 16.47 -13.83 -7.61
CA MET A 90 16.19 -13.41 -6.24
C MET A 90 17.45 -12.88 -5.58
N GLN A 91 17.46 -11.60 -5.20
CA GLN A 91 18.30 -11.10 -4.11
C GLN A 91 17.55 -9.97 -3.40
N SER A 92 17.00 -10.27 -2.22
CA SER A 92 16.35 -9.29 -1.36
C SER A 92 17.12 -9.12 -0.06
N ASN A 93 18.25 -8.42 -0.15
CA ASN A 93 18.85 -7.71 0.99
C ASN A 93 18.70 -6.22 0.68
N ILE A 94 17.67 -5.60 1.26
CA ILE A 94 17.46 -4.15 1.16
C ILE A 94 18.44 -3.49 2.14
N CYS A 95 19.68 -3.32 1.70
CA CYS A 95 20.55 -2.29 2.27
C CYS A 95 20.06 -0.96 1.70
N ILE A 96 19.33 -0.17 2.51
CA ILE A 96 18.92 1.18 2.12
C ILE A 96 20.19 2.04 2.18
N ASP A 97 20.89 2.13 1.06
CA ASP A 97 21.98 3.07 0.89
C ASP A 97 21.40 4.50 0.83
N PRO A 98 21.61 5.35 1.85
CA PRO A 98 21.02 6.68 1.94
C PRO A 98 21.49 7.63 0.82
N LEU A 99 22.50 7.23 0.04
CA LEU A 99 23.12 8.07 -0.99
C LEU A 99 22.44 8.01 -2.36
N ARG A 100 21.50 7.09 -2.60
CA ARG A 100 20.86 6.94 -3.92
C ARG A 100 19.88 8.06 -4.31
N CYS A 101 19.66 9.05 -3.46
CA CYS A 101 18.79 10.20 -3.78
C CYS A 101 19.46 11.27 -4.66
N PHE A 102 20.75 11.16 -4.95
CA PHE A 102 21.48 12.14 -5.78
C PHE A 102 21.62 11.77 -7.26
N SER A 103 21.15 10.59 -7.68
CA SER A 103 21.39 10.08 -9.05
C SER A 103 20.32 10.45 -10.06
N SER A 104 19.41 11.37 -9.75
CA SER A 104 18.51 11.93 -10.76
C SER A 104 19.36 12.68 -11.79
N GLY A 105 19.54 12.08 -12.98
CA GLY A 105 20.25 12.71 -14.09
C GLY A 105 19.72 14.13 -14.36
N PRO A 106 20.57 15.03 -14.91
CA PRO A 106 20.24 16.45 -15.06
C PRO A 106 18.92 16.60 -15.82
N THR A 107 17.86 16.90 -15.07
CA THR A 107 16.55 17.15 -15.64
C THR A 107 16.61 18.60 -16.13
N ILE A 108 16.55 18.79 -17.44
CA ILE A 108 16.61 20.08 -18.16
C ILE A 108 15.40 21.00 -17.86
N SER A 109 14.67 20.73 -16.78
CA SER A 109 13.51 21.50 -16.36
C SER A 109 13.93 22.84 -15.77
N SER A 110 13.24 23.91 -16.18
CA SER A 110 13.39 25.28 -15.67
C SER A 110 13.03 25.43 -14.18
N THR A 111 12.53 24.38 -13.53
CA THR A 111 12.13 24.36 -12.10
C THR A 111 13.14 23.65 -11.18
N SER A 112 14.42 23.60 -11.56
CA SER A 112 15.44 22.82 -10.83
C SER A 112 15.57 23.15 -9.33
N MET A 113 15.26 24.38 -8.90
CA MET A 113 15.30 24.76 -7.48
C MET A 113 14.13 24.15 -6.69
N LEU A 114 12.92 24.16 -7.24
CA LEU A 114 11.75 23.58 -6.58
C LEU A 114 11.89 22.07 -6.43
N ASP A 115 12.45 21.39 -7.43
CA ASP A 115 12.72 19.95 -7.38
C ASP A 115 13.71 19.61 -6.26
N ARG A 116 14.75 20.44 -6.08
CA ARG A 116 15.70 20.30 -4.96
C ARG A 116 15.03 20.51 -3.61
N ILE A 117 14.17 21.51 -3.49
CA ILE A 117 13.42 21.78 -2.25
C ILE A 117 12.48 20.61 -1.93
N GLN A 118 11.71 20.13 -2.91
CA GLN A 118 10.81 18.99 -2.73
C GLN A 118 11.58 17.71 -2.37
N CYS A 119 12.72 17.45 -3.02
CA CYS A 119 13.59 16.33 -2.69
C CYS A 119 14.09 16.43 -1.24
N GLY A 120 14.63 17.59 -0.84
CA GLY A 120 15.11 17.82 0.53
C GLY A 120 14.01 17.68 1.57
N TYR A 121 12.81 18.20 1.30
CA TYR A 121 11.64 18.07 2.16
C TYR A 121 11.21 16.61 2.34
N ASN A 122 11.18 15.83 1.25
CA ASN A 122 10.85 14.41 1.30
C ASN A 122 11.87 13.60 2.11
N VAL A 123 13.16 13.90 1.99
CA VAL A 123 14.23 13.28 2.79
C VAL A 123 14.07 13.63 4.27
N MET A 124 13.86 14.92 4.60
CA MET A 124 13.63 15.39 5.95
C MET A 124 12.42 14.72 6.63
N ILE A 125 11.29 14.59 5.93
CA ILE A 125 10.11 13.88 6.45
C ILE A 125 10.45 12.43 6.80
N ARG A 126 11.19 11.72 5.94
CA ARG A 126 11.56 10.32 6.20
C ARG A 126 12.46 10.21 7.41
N ILE A 127 13.46 11.08 7.56
CA ILE A 127 14.36 11.10 8.72
C ILE A 127 13.55 11.33 10.00
N ARG A 128 12.69 12.37 10.02
CA ARG A 128 11.86 12.68 11.19
C ARG A 128 10.98 11.49 11.59
N LYS A 129 10.29 10.88 10.62
CA LYS A 129 9.40 9.74 10.87
C LYS A 129 10.16 8.53 11.41
N THR A 130 11.37 8.26 10.90
CA THR A 130 12.22 7.17 11.41
C THR A 130 12.67 7.46 12.84
N ALA A 131 13.12 8.69 13.13
CA ALA A 131 13.51 9.08 14.49
C ALA A 131 12.34 8.95 15.49
N GLU A 132 11.14 9.36 15.11
CA GLU A 132 9.92 9.20 15.92
C GLU A 132 9.58 7.73 16.23
N LEU A 133 9.98 6.78 15.37
CA LEU A 133 9.81 5.35 15.63
C LEU A 133 10.90 4.81 16.56
N CYS A 134 12.14 5.31 16.43
CA CYS A 134 13.27 4.89 17.26
C CYS A 134 13.20 5.42 18.70
N ILE A 135 12.55 6.56 18.94
CA ILE A 135 12.46 7.19 20.28
C ILE A 135 11.34 6.57 21.13
N ARG A 136 10.45 5.75 20.54
CA ARG A 136 9.35 5.13 21.30
C ARG A 136 9.91 4.13 22.33
N PRO A 137 9.54 4.24 23.62
CA PRO A 137 9.97 3.30 24.64
C PRO A 137 9.62 1.87 24.24
N LEU A 138 10.63 0.99 24.21
CA LEU A 138 10.45 -0.44 23.95
C LEU A 138 9.61 -1.15 25.03
N SER A 139 9.27 -0.47 26.12
CA SER A 139 8.42 -0.97 27.20
C SER A 139 7.04 -1.40 26.74
N ASN A 140 6.56 -0.93 25.58
CA ASN A 140 5.26 -1.33 25.03
C ASN A 140 5.32 -2.53 24.06
N PHE A 141 6.52 -3.07 23.78
CA PHE A 141 6.70 -4.20 22.84
C PHE A 141 7.02 -5.53 23.52
N PHE A 142 7.47 -5.52 24.77
CA PHE A 142 7.57 -6.74 25.57
C PHE A 142 6.22 -6.99 26.25
N HIS A 143 5.30 -7.64 25.54
CA HIS A 143 4.30 -8.43 26.25
C HIS A 143 5.08 -9.52 26.99
N SER A 144 5.11 -9.41 28.32
CA SER A 144 5.61 -10.46 29.20
C SER A 144 4.99 -11.77 28.74
N ILE A 145 5.81 -12.65 28.19
CA ILE A 145 5.46 -14.05 28.00
C ILE A 145 5.42 -14.56 29.44
N VAL A 146 4.26 -14.43 30.09
CA VAL A 146 3.99 -15.13 31.32
C VAL A 146 3.99 -16.59 30.91
N GLU A 147 5.05 -17.30 31.29
CA GLU A 147 5.11 -18.75 31.23
C GLU A 147 3.96 -19.27 32.09
N ASP A 148 2.91 -19.75 31.43
CA ASP A 148 1.90 -20.58 32.08
C ASP A 148 2.55 -21.93 32.39
N ASP A 149 3.22 -22.03 33.55
CA ASP A 149 3.63 -23.27 34.20
C ASP A 149 2.37 -24.07 34.61
N ASN A 150 1.65 -24.59 33.62
CA ASN A 150 0.54 -25.50 33.85
C ASN A 150 1.10 -26.90 34.12
N THR A 151 1.48 -27.07 35.39
CA THR A 151 1.90 -28.30 36.04
C THR A 151 0.75 -29.32 35.96
N ILE A 152 0.79 -30.24 35.00
CA ILE A 152 -0.11 -31.40 34.96
C ILE A 152 0.42 -32.44 35.95
N PHE A 153 -0.17 -32.48 37.14
CA PHE A 153 -0.06 -33.60 38.08
C PHE A 153 -0.83 -34.80 37.50
N ILE A 154 -0.11 -35.81 36.99
CA ILE A 154 -0.70 -37.13 36.72
C ILE A 154 -0.65 -37.91 38.04
N ALA A 155 -1.77 -37.94 38.76
CA ALA A 155 -1.95 -38.86 39.88
C ALA A 155 -2.17 -40.27 39.32
N GLY A 156 -1.21 -41.17 39.55
CA GLY A 156 -1.35 -42.59 39.30
C GLY A 156 -2.25 -43.23 40.36
N THR A 157 -3.26 -43.97 39.91
CA THR A 157 -4.01 -44.93 40.74
C THR A 157 -3.58 -46.34 40.37
N HIS A 158 -2.79 -46.95 41.26
CA HIS A 158 -2.70 -48.40 41.41
C HIS A 158 -3.85 -48.86 42.32
N GLY A 159 -4.46 -50.02 42.02
CA GLY A 159 -5.38 -50.72 42.91
C GLY A 159 -6.53 -51.39 42.18
#